data_AF-A0AA39Z0C8-F1
#
_entry.id   AF-A0AA39Z0C8-F1
#
_cell.length_a   1.000
_cell.length_b   1.000
_cell.length_c   1.000
_cell.angle_alpha   90.00
_cell.angle_beta   90.00
_cell.angle_gamma   90.00
#
_symmetry.space_group_name_H-M   'P 1'
#
loop_
_entity.id
_entity.type
_entity.pdbx_description
1 polymer ?
#
loop_
_entity_poly.entity_id
_entity_poly.type
_entity_poly.pdbx_seq_one_letter_code
_entity_poly.pdbx_strand_id
1 'polypeptide(L)'
;MRTQQQQHSKCRLLELPVELRLLIYDYALFSHEHVTIATGLKCSFASPVDSGYESDDGRDSDELIPDLPPDVEPVILPRFDPDFLHLEQPPIFDNCANNDHAAPVVPLTTPLALLQTNRQVRDELTWHLKSQRTHDRKLSLYMTYPYGLLVFQHLCPDLIRLVRSIHISGYYYPTHAQEQVKRAAECRWMQRLYTQPPPIDEPVIKAANGVLKQLTRTILGQSPKVSMEELEMRIYHPGPKGNELIWRGENPSSPICVALCNTHGGAIDSSVTQGGRGAGAWLKITPNPEARTLTQRWKRFTDGNSKEECEGWVVNPEWPRIPPPPIASSPSSPGDQSDAGDDAAS
;
A
#
# COMPACT_ATOMS: atom_id res chain seq x y z
N MET A 1 -19.26 57.96 -0.75
CA MET A 1 -18.40 57.24 -1.70
C MET A 1 -17.14 56.76 -0.98
N ARG A 2 -17.08 55.49 -0.58
CA ARG A 2 -15.84 54.77 -0.27
C ARG A 2 -16.08 53.31 -0.64
N THR A 3 -15.75 52.97 -1.87
CA THR A 3 -15.63 51.60 -2.35
C THR A 3 -14.39 50.99 -1.71
N GLN A 4 -14.57 50.08 -0.76
CA GLN A 4 -13.49 49.20 -0.32
C GLN A 4 -13.18 48.25 -1.48
N GLN A 5 -12.04 48.45 -2.15
CA GLN A 5 -11.47 47.46 -3.04
C GLN A 5 -11.04 46.26 -2.20
N GLN A 6 -11.72 45.13 -2.35
CA GLN A 6 -11.20 43.83 -1.92
C GLN A 6 -9.89 43.58 -2.68
N GLN A 7 -8.76 43.66 -1.98
CA GLN A 7 -7.49 43.17 -2.49
C GLN A 7 -7.57 41.65 -2.59
N HIS A 8 -7.66 41.12 -3.81
CA HIS A 8 -7.47 39.69 -4.02
C HIS A 8 -6.04 39.32 -3.61
N SER A 9 -5.90 38.51 -2.56
CA SER A 9 -4.64 37.92 -2.11
C SER A 9 -3.99 37.17 -3.28
N LYS A 10 -2.90 37.70 -3.84
CA LYS A 10 -2.13 37.00 -4.88
C LYS A 10 -1.45 35.78 -4.27
N CYS A 11 -1.52 34.64 -4.96
CA CYS A 11 -0.85 33.42 -4.54
C CYS A 11 0.65 33.55 -4.77
N ARG A 12 1.43 33.72 -3.69
CA ARG A 12 2.89 33.88 -3.75
C ARG A 12 3.60 32.68 -4.38
N LEU A 13 3.01 31.48 -4.32
CA LEU A 13 3.56 30.31 -5.00
C LEU A 13 3.64 30.55 -6.50
N LEU A 14 2.57 31.09 -7.12
CA LEU A 14 2.48 31.33 -8.56
C LEU A 14 3.34 32.51 -9.05
N GLU A 15 3.85 33.33 -8.13
CA GLU A 15 4.81 34.40 -8.45
C GLU A 15 6.23 33.85 -8.66
N LEU A 16 6.50 32.61 -8.25
CA LEU A 16 7.78 31.95 -8.44
C LEU A 16 7.96 31.46 -9.90
N PRO A 17 9.18 31.53 -10.45
CA PRO A 17 9.54 30.85 -11.69
C PRO A 17 9.12 29.38 -11.67
N VAL A 18 8.76 28.85 -12.84
CA VAL A 18 8.28 27.47 -12.97
C VAL A 18 9.30 26.46 -12.44
N GLU A 19 10.59 26.73 -12.60
CA GLU A 19 11.69 25.89 -12.13
C GLU A 19 11.68 25.75 -10.59
N LEU A 20 11.44 26.85 -9.86
CA LEU A 20 11.35 26.80 -8.40
C LEU A 20 10.09 26.09 -7.93
N ARG A 21 8.97 26.27 -8.64
CA ARG A 21 7.72 25.55 -8.33
C ARG A 21 7.87 24.05 -8.55
N LEU A 22 8.53 23.63 -9.63
CA LEU A 22 8.84 22.22 -9.89
C LEU A 22 9.73 21.62 -8.80
N LEU A 23 10.74 22.37 -8.32
CA LEU A 23 11.58 21.94 -7.19
C LEU A 23 10.79 21.81 -5.88
N ILE A 24 9.85 22.72 -5.62
CA ILE A 24 8.94 22.62 -4.47
C ILE A 24 8.05 21.39 -4.61
N TYR A 25 7.54 21.10 -5.81
CA TYR A 25 6.78 19.87 -6.06
C TYR A 25 7.64 18.64 -5.84
N ASP A 26 8.90 18.61 -6.30
CA ASP A 26 9.82 17.49 -6.05
C ASP A 26 10.01 17.23 -4.56
N TYR A 27 10.25 18.28 -3.78
CA TYR A 27 10.37 18.16 -2.33
C TYR A 27 9.05 17.66 -1.69
N ALA A 28 7.91 18.17 -2.14
CA ALA A 28 6.61 17.77 -1.61
C ALA A 28 6.21 16.33 -2.00
N LEU A 29 6.59 15.87 -3.19
CA LEU A 29 6.22 14.56 -3.76
C LEU A 29 7.18 13.44 -3.34
N PHE A 30 8.48 13.73 -3.23
CA PHE A 30 9.53 12.73 -3.01
C PHE A 30 10.23 12.88 -1.65
N SER A 31 9.66 13.65 -0.72
CA SER A 31 10.18 13.74 0.66
C SER A 31 10.18 12.39 1.39
N HIS A 32 9.34 11.45 0.97
CA HIS A 32 9.15 10.17 1.64
C HIS A 32 9.39 9.01 0.68
N GLU A 33 10.20 8.04 1.13
CA GLU A 33 10.47 6.80 0.39
C GLU A 33 9.44 5.70 0.69
N HIS A 34 8.66 5.85 1.77
CA HIS A 34 7.69 4.86 2.22
C HIS A 34 6.39 5.52 2.63
N VAL A 35 5.26 4.91 2.25
CA VAL A 35 3.92 5.33 2.66
C VAL A 35 3.13 4.11 3.11
N THR A 36 2.45 4.23 4.25
CA THR A 36 1.53 3.21 4.76
C THR A 36 0.11 3.71 4.65
N ILE A 37 -0.76 2.95 3.99
CA ILE A 37 -2.21 3.22 3.89
C ILE A 37 -2.94 2.08 4.59
N ALA A 38 -3.61 2.43 5.67
CA ALA A 38 -4.32 1.49 6.49
C ALA A 38 -5.58 2.14 7.03
N THR A 39 -6.13 1.51 8.06
CA THR A 39 -7.29 2.01 8.77
C THR A 39 -7.05 1.86 10.26
N GLY A 40 -7.44 2.86 11.05
CA GLY A 40 -7.35 2.87 12.51
C GLY A 40 -8.73 2.73 13.15
N LEU A 41 -8.79 2.37 14.43
CA LEU A 41 -10.04 2.45 15.20
C LEU A 41 -10.29 3.88 15.66
N LYS A 42 -11.53 4.35 15.50
CA LYS A 42 -11.95 5.67 15.99
C LYS A 42 -11.92 5.66 17.52
N CYS A 43 -11.17 6.59 18.11
CA CYS A 43 -11.07 6.73 19.56
C CYS A 43 -12.45 7.14 20.12
N SER A 44 -13.13 6.25 20.85
CA SER A 44 -14.50 6.47 21.35
C SER A 44 -14.58 7.43 22.56
N PHE A 45 -13.50 8.17 22.87
CA PHE A 45 -13.44 9.12 23.99
C PHE A 45 -13.99 10.51 23.66
N ALA A 46 -14.87 10.65 22.67
CA ALA A 46 -15.81 11.76 22.67
C ALA A 46 -16.80 11.53 23.82
N SER A 47 -16.41 12.01 25.00
CA SER A 47 -17.28 12.12 26.16
C SER A 47 -18.63 12.69 25.73
N PRO A 48 -19.77 12.18 26.22
CA PRO A 48 -21.10 12.73 25.95
C PRO A 48 -21.32 14.05 26.71
N VAL A 49 -20.30 14.91 26.79
CA VAL A 49 -20.54 16.34 27.00
C VAL A 49 -20.99 16.88 25.67
N ASP A 50 -22.30 16.99 25.57
CA ASP A 50 -23.04 17.98 24.81
C ASP A 50 -22.49 19.39 25.12
N SER A 51 -21.25 19.67 24.70
CA SER A 51 -20.83 21.04 24.48
C SER A 51 -21.52 21.41 23.19
N GLY A 52 -22.69 22.07 23.28
CA GLY A 52 -23.51 22.54 22.15
C GLY A 52 -22.83 23.58 21.25
N TYR A 53 -21.53 23.42 21.01
CA TYR A 53 -20.76 24.01 19.94
C TYR A 53 -20.54 22.90 18.93
N GLU A 54 -21.16 23.02 17.76
CA GLU A 54 -20.73 22.29 16.57
C GLU A 54 -19.21 22.53 16.45
N SER A 55 -18.41 21.45 16.45
CA SER A 55 -16.97 21.56 16.24
C SER A 55 -16.78 22.11 14.83
N ASP A 56 -16.56 23.42 14.73
CA ASP A 56 -16.25 24.19 13.51
C ASP A 56 -14.82 23.89 13.03
N ASP A 57 -14.40 22.61 13.12
CA ASP A 57 -13.07 22.16 12.69
C ASP A 57 -13.00 22.01 11.16
N GLY A 58 -14.03 22.46 10.42
CA GLY A 58 -14.08 22.44 8.95
C GLY A 58 -13.93 21.06 8.33
N ARG A 59 -13.87 20.01 9.15
CA ARG A 59 -13.96 18.62 8.74
C ARG A 59 -15.43 18.27 8.75
N ASP A 60 -16.10 18.63 7.67
CA ASP A 60 -17.17 17.79 7.11
C ASP A 60 -16.54 16.42 6.76
N SER A 61 -16.09 15.65 7.76
CA SER A 61 -15.42 14.35 7.60
C SER A 61 -16.40 13.22 7.35
N ASP A 62 -17.45 13.52 6.59
CA ASP A 62 -18.48 12.59 6.13
C ASP A 62 -18.44 12.46 4.58
N GLU A 63 -17.28 12.68 3.94
CA GLU A 63 -16.98 11.91 2.73
C GLU A 63 -16.75 10.45 3.15
N LEU A 64 -17.86 9.79 3.49
CA LEU A 64 -17.92 8.37 3.82
C LEU A 64 -17.31 7.62 2.64
N ILE A 65 -16.12 7.05 2.83
CA ILE A 65 -15.52 6.09 1.90
C ILE A 65 -16.54 4.94 1.78
N PRO A 66 -17.13 4.70 0.59
CA PRO A 66 -18.00 3.57 0.36
C PRO A 66 -17.44 2.27 0.95
N ASP A 67 -18.31 1.51 1.61
CA ASP A 67 -17.99 0.19 2.17
C ASP A 67 -16.97 0.16 3.33
N LEU A 68 -16.60 1.32 3.91
CA LEU A 68 -15.79 1.38 5.13
C LEU A 68 -16.68 1.27 6.39
N PRO A 69 -16.33 0.45 7.40
CA PRO A 69 -17.08 0.37 8.65
C PRO A 69 -17.08 1.71 9.41
N PRO A 70 -18.16 2.05 10.14
CA PRO A 70 -18.30 3.35 10.82
C PRO A 70 -17.34 3.54 12.01
N ASP A 71 -16.86 2.45 12.60
CA ASP A 71 -15.95 2.46 13.75
C ASP A 71 -14.47 2.64 13.33
N VAL A 72 -14.24 2.74 12.02
CA VAL A 72 -12.92 2.70 11.39
C VAL A 72 -12.67 3.99 10.64
N GLU A 73 -11.47 4.55 10.80
CA GLU A 73 -11.04 5.77 10.10
C GLU A 73 -9.88 5.50 9.15
N PRO A 74 -9.81 6.20 8.00
CA PRO A 74 -8.71 6.08 7.06
C PRO A 74 -7.42 6.66 7.64
N VAL A 75 -6.31 5.93 7.50
CA VAL A 75 -5.00 6.35 7.98
C VAL A 75 -3.98 6.31 6.84
N ILE A 76 -3.29 7.43 6.61
CA ILE A 76 -2.21 7.55 5.63
C ILE A 76 -0.97 8.11 6.34
N LEU A 77 0.07 7.30 6.45
CA LEU A 77 1.31 7.66 7.12
C LEU A 77 2.44 7.85 6.11
N PRO A 78 3.22 8.94 6.18
CA PRO A 78 4.35 9.18 5.29
C PRO A 78 5.62 8.42 5.73
N ARG A 79 5.43 7.19 6.22
CA ARG A 79 6.49 6.26 6.66
C ARG A 79 5.99 4.83 6.56
N PHE A 80 6.92 3.87 6.63
CA PHE A 80 6.55 2.49 6.92
C PHE A 80 6.18 2.37 8.41
N ASP A 81 5.01 1.81 8.69
CA ASP A 81 4.53 1.58 10.06
C ASP A 81 3.95 0.15 10.17
N PRO A 82 4.68 -0.79 10.79
CA PRO A 82 4.26 -2.19 10.85
C PRO A 82 3.04 -2.41 11.75
N ASP A 83 2.81 -1.54 12.74
CA ASP A 83 1.72 -1.67 13.71
C ASP A 83 0.36 -1.60 13.03
N PHE A 84 0.26 -0.79 11.97
CA PHE A 84 -0.94 -0.67 11.14
C PHE A 84 -1.14 -1.83 10.15
N LEU A 85 -0.16 -2.73 10.00
CA LEU A 85 -0.19 -3.85 9.05
C LEU A 85 -0.45 -5.20 9.74
N HIS A 86 -0.44 -5.25 11.07
CA HIS A 86 -0.76 -6.43 11.86
C HIS A 86 -2.26 -6.78 11.78
N LEU A 87 -2.58 -8.06 12.00
CA LEU A 87 -3.97 -8.55 12.05
C LEU A 87 -4.69 -8.24 13.37
N GLU A 88 -3.92 -8.07 14.45
CA GLU A 88 -4.46 -7.67 15.74
C GLU A 88 -4.97 -6.22 15.66
N GLN A 89 -5.90 -5.87 16.55
CA GLN A 89 -6.73 -4.66 16.48
C GLN A 89 -6.00 -3.46 15.86
N PRO A 90 -6.60 -2.79 14.84
CA PRO A 90 -5.98 -1.63 14.25
C PRO A 90 -5.65 -0.62 15.36
N PRO A 91 -4.44 -0.04 15.38
CA PRO A 91 -4.04 0.85 16.45
C PRO A 91 -5.09 1.95 16.65
N ILE A 92 -5.42 2.23 17.91
CA ILE A 92 -6.34 3.31 18.27
C ILE A 92 -5.66 4.60 17.85
N PHE A 93 -6.30 5.36 16.96
CA PHE A 93 -5.75 6.63 16.53
C PHE A 93 -6.02 7.67 17.62
N ASP A 94 -4.98 8.03 18.38
CA ASP A 94 -5.09 9.04 19.42
C ASP A 94 -4.77 10.43 18.85
N ASN A 95 -5.80 11.14 18.37
CA ASN A 95 -5.69 12.55 17.98
C ASN A 95 -5.42 13.48 19.19
N CYS A 96 -5.48 12.98 20.43
CA CYS A 96 -5.34 13.79 21.65
C CYS A 96 -3.90 13.96 22.14
N ALA A 97 -2.89 13.44 21.44
CA ALA A 97 -1.50 13.70 21.77
C ALA A 97 -1.13 15.14 21.37
N ASN A 98 -1.40 16.09 22.28
CA ASN A 98 -0.77 17.40 22.34
C ASN A 98 0.75 17.25 22.25
N ASN A 99 1.31 17.33 21.04
CA ASN A 99 2.74 17.46 20.83
C ASN A 99 2.99 18.80 20.15
N ASP A 100 3.22 19.83 20.96
CA ASP A 100 3.74 21.15 20.57
C ASP A 100 5.13 21.10 19.88
N HIS A 101 5.67 19.89 19.63
CA HIS A 101 6.93 19.63 18.93
C HIS A 101 6.86 18.54 17.86
N ALA A 102 5.68 17.99 17.55
CA ALA A 102 5.55 17.13 16.39
C ALA A 102 5.51 18.03 15.14
N ALA A 103 6.47 17.86 14.24
CA ALA A 103 6.39 18.42 12.89
C ALA A 103 4.96 18.20 12.37
N PRO A 104 4.34 19.21 11.72
CA PRO A 104 2.97 19.08 11.29
C PRO A 104 2.87 17.79 10.49
N VAL A 105 2.01 16.87 10.94
CA VAL A 105 1.57 15.72 10.16
C VAL A 105 0.77 16.32 9.02
N VAL A 106 1.45 16.98 8.09
CA VAL A 106 0.90 17.36 6.81
C VAL A 106 0.70 16.00 6.16
N PRO A 107 -0.56 15.55 6.02
CA PRO A 107 -0.80 14.27 5.38
C PRO A 107 -0.15 14.32 4.01
N LEU A 108 0.09 13.17 3.40
CA LEU A 108 0.42 13.04 1.98
C LEU A 108 -0.68 13.61 1.04
N THR A 109 -1.57 14.46 1.56
CA THR A 109 -2.41 15.43 0.86
C THR A 109 -1.60 16.56 0.23
N THR A 110 -0.32 16.78 0.53
CA THR A 110 0.46 17.87 -0.11
C THR A 110 0.40 17.84 -1.64
N PRO A 111 0.56 16.70 -2.33
CA PRO A 111 0.36 16.60 -3.78
C PRO A 111 -1.08 16.84 -4.23
N LEU A 112 -2.06 16.29 -3.51
CA LEU A 112 -3.47 16.33 -3.88
C LEU A 112 -4.10 17.71 -3.63
N ALA A 113 -3.79 18.32 -2.48
CA ALA A 113 -4.10 19.71 -2.18
C ALA A 113 -3.50 20.62 -3.25
N LEU A 114 -2.23 20.42 -3.63
CA LEU A 114 -1.62 21.17 -4.74
C LEU A 114 -2.38 20.96 -6.07
N LEU A 115 -2.72 19.72 -6.44
CA LEU A 115 -3.51 19.40 -7.65
C LEU A 115 -4.91 20.04 -7.63
N GLN A 116 -5.51 20.20 -6.44
CA GLN A 116 -6.84 20.78 -6.25
C GLN A 116 -6.82 22.31 -6.08
N THR A 117 -5.67 22.92 -5.75
CA THR A 117 -5.58 24.37 -5.49
C THR A 117 -5.81 25.24 -6.73
N ASN A 118 -5.23 24.88 -7.88
CA ASN A 118 -5.25 25.72 -9.08
C ASN A 118 -4.98 24.93 -10.37
N ARG A 119 -5.66 25.29 -11.47
CA ARG A 119 -5.47 24.65 -12.79
C ARG A 119 -4.01 24.72 -13.27
N GLN A 120 -3.32 25.83 -13.05
CA GLN A 120 -1.92 26.00 -13.44
C GLN A 120 -1.01 25.05 -12.64
N VAL A 121 -1.16 25.00 -11.32
CA VAL A 121 -0.42 24.06 -10.46
C VAL A 121 -0.70 22.62 -10.88
N ARG A 122 -1.96 22.30 -11.15
CA ARG A 122 -2.39 20.97 -11.59
C ARG A 122 -1.76 20.56 -12.91
N ASP A 123 -1.78 21.43 -13.91
CA ASP A 123 -1.27 21.12 -15.24
C ASP A 123 0.26 20.99 -15.22
N GLU A 124 0.95 21.84 -14.44
CA GLU A 124 2.40 21.76 -14.22
C GLU A 124 2.80 20.50 -13.46
N LEU A 125 2.10 20.17 -12.37
CA LEU A 125 2.38 18.98 -11.58
C LEU A 125 2.05 17.72 -12.38
N THR A 126 0.97 17.72 -13.17
CA THR A 126 0.64 16.63 -14.09
C THR A 126 1.70 16.46 -15.17
N TRP A 127 2.23 17.55 -15.73
CA TRP A 127 3.34 17.52 -16.69
C TRP A 127 4.61 17.01 -16.02
N HIS A 128 4.91 17.48 -14.82
CA HIS A 128 6.08 17.07 -14.04
C HIS A 128 6.06 15.58 -13.70
N LEU A 129 4.92 15.05 -13.25
CA LEU A 129 4.67 13.62 -13.04
C LEU A 129 4.74 12.78 -14.31
N LYS A 130 4.58 13.39 -15.50
CA LYS A 130 4.77 12.72 -16.80
C LYS A 130 6.22 12.84 -17.29
N SER A 131 6.98 13.80 -16.78
CA SER A 131 8.36 14.06 -17.17
C SER A 131 9.28 12.95 -16.67
N GLN A 132 10.24 12.57 -17.52
CA GLN A 132 11.22 11.50 -17.29
C GLN A 132 12.09 11.72 -16.05
N ARG A 133 12.15 12.94 -15.47
CA ARG A 133 12.89 13.16 -14.21
C ARG A 133 12.29 12.42 -13.02
N THR A 134 11.02 12.03 -13.10
CA THR A 134 10.35 11.20 -12.10
C THR A 134 10.60 9.71 -12.28
N HIS A 135 11.60 9.28 -13.08
CA HIS A 135 11.98 7.87 -13.20
C HIS A 135 12.75 7.34 -11.98
N ASP A 136 13.34 8.21 -11.16
CA ASP A 136 14.00 7.82 -9.90
C ASP A 136 12.98 7.67 -8.76
N ARG A 137 11.90 6.91 -9.03
CA ARG A 137 10.80 6.69 -8.09
C ARG A 137 11.32 5.85 -6.94
N LYS A 138 11.35 6.41 -5.75
CA LYS A 138 11.79 5.68 -4.55
C LYS A 138 10.64 5.21 -3.66
N LEU A 139 9.40 5.55 -4.02
CA LEU A 139 8.26 5.34 -3.15
C LEU A 139 7.82 3.86 -3.13
N SER A 140 7.90 3.24 -1.97
CA SER A 140 7.28 1.94 -1.66
C SER A 140 5.96 2.17 -0.93
N LEU A 141 4.89 1.58 -1.43
CA LEU A 141 3.55 1.69 -0.86
C LEU A 141 3.19 0.42 -0.07
N TYR A 142 2.78 0.58 1.17
CA TYR A 142 2.33 -0.50 2.05
C TYR A 142 0.85 -0.32 2.34
N MET A 143 0.03 -1.34 2.06
CA MET A 143 -1.43 -1.23 2.18
C MET A 143 -2.04 -2.42 2.90
N THR A 144 -3.12 -2.17 3.65
CA THR A 144 -3.91 -3.25 4.24
C THR A 144 -5.03 -3.74 3.33
N TYR A 145 -5.24 -5.05 3.26
CA TYR A 145 -6.42 -5.65 2.64
C TYR A 145 -7.47 -5.98 3.72
N PRO A 146 -8.76 -5.67 3.50
CA PRO A 146 -9.35 -5.06 2.30
C PRO A 146 -9.39 -3.52 2.34
N TYR A 147 -9.40 -2.93 3.54
CA TYR A 147 -9.81 -1.54 3.74
C TYR A 147 -8.78 -0.51 3.24
N GLY A 148 -7.49 -0.75 3.44
CA GLY A 148 -6.44 0.13 2.91
C GLY A 148 -6.48 0.29 1.39
N LEU A 149 -6.97 -0.72 0.64
CA LEU A 149 -7.21 -0.60 -0.79
C LEU A 149 -8.37 0.36 -1.13
N LEU A 150 -9.45 0.34 -0.34
CA LEU A 150 -10.58 1.26 -0.51
C LEU A 150 -10.15 2.71 -0.21
N VAL A 151 -9.40 2.90 0.89
CA VAL A 151 -8.80 4.18 1.24
C VAL A 151 -7.90 4.68 0.12
N PHE A 152 -7.03 3.82 -0.41
CA PHE A 152 -6.16 4.16 -1.52
C PHE A 152 -6.94 4.62 -2.76
N GLN A 153 -7.99 3.88 -3.15
CA GLN A 153 -8.78 4.21 -4.32
C GLN A 153 -9.48 5.58 -4.21
N HIS A 154 -9.97 5.92 -3.02
CA HIS A 154 -10.76 7.13 -2.82
C HIS A 154 -9.90 8.35 -2.47
N LEU A 155 -8.90 8.19 -1.62
CA LEU A 155 -8.12 9.32 -1.12
C LEU A 155 -6.86 9.59 -1.95
N CYS A 156 -6.24 8.58 -2.55
CA CYS A 156 -4.95 8.78 -3.24
C CYS A 156 -4.72 7.90 -4.49
N PRO A 157 -5.69 7.82 -5.44
CA PRO A 157 -5.54 6.98 -6.62
C PRO A 157 -4.36 7.37 -7.52
N ASP A 158 -4.04 8.67 -7.57
CA ASP A 158 -2.94 9.19 -8.40
C ASP A 158 -1.54 8.86 -7.86
N LEU A 159 -1.44 8.48 -6.57
CA LEU A 159 -0.19 8.07 -5.95
C LEU A 159 0.45 6.90 -6.69
N ILE A 160 -0.35 6.08 -7.38
CA ILE A 160 0.13 4.99 -8.22
C ILE A 160 1.22 5.40 -9.21
N ARG A 161 1.19 6.66 -9.67
CA ARG A 161 2.13 7.19 -10.66
C ARG A 161 3.50 7.49 -10.06
N LEU A 162 3.63 7.50 -8.74
CA LEU A 162 4.88 7.77 -8.02
C LEU A 162 5.50 6.50 -7.43
N VAL A 163 4.71 5.42 -7.35
CA VAL A 163 5.09 4.20 -6.65
C VAL A 163 6.00 3.32 -7.50
N ARG A 164 7.08 2.82 -6.88
CA ARG A 164 8.02 1.83 -7.41
C ARG A 164 7.58 0.41 -7.07
N SER A 165 7.20 0.17 -5.82
CA SER A 165 6.76 -1.14 -5.34
C SER A 165 5.52 -1.03 -4.47
N ILE A 166 4.66 -2.05 -4.54
CA ILE A 166 3.43 -2.14 -3.74
C ILE A 166 3.50 -3.41 -2.90
N HIS A 167 3.23 -3.26 -1.62
CA HIS A 167 3.20 -4.33 -0.64
C HIS A 167 1.82 -4.34 0.01
N ILE A 168 1.05 -5.40 -0.19
CA ILE A 168 -0.30 -5.54 0.37
C ILE A 168 -0.26 -6.62 1.44
N SER A 169 -0.65 -6.29 2.66
CA SER A 169 -0.75 -7.24 3.76
C SER A 169 -2.17 -7.26 4.31
N GLY A 170 -2.61 -8.39 4.87
CA GLY A 170 -3.90 -8.46 5.54
C GLY A 170 -4.43 -9.88 5.62
N TYR A 171 -5.75 -9.99 5.73
CA TYR A 171 -6.41 -11.29 5.81
C TYR A 171 -7.60 -11.37 4.88
N TYR A 172 -7.95 -12.60 4.50
CA TYR A 172 -9.13 -12.89 3.71
C TYR A 172 -10.01 -13.86 4.48
N TYR A 173 -11.10 -13.33 5.05
CA TYR A 173 -12.05 -14.11 5.83
C TYR A 173 -13.50 -13.71 5.56
N PRO A 174 -14.12 -14.27 4.51
CA PRO A 174 -15.50 -13.95 4.17
C PRO A 174 -16.50 -14.59 5.15
N THR A 175 -17.70 -14.01 5.26
CA THR A 175 -18.75 -14.46 6.19
C THR A 175 -19.12 -15.94 6.03
N HIS A 176 -19.20 -16.46 4.80
CA HIS A 176 -19.49 -17.88 4.55
C HIS A 176 -18.39 -18.83 5.10
N ALA A 177 -17.12 -18.40 5.10
CA ALA A 177 -16.04 -19.18 5.68
C ALA A 177 -16.21 -19.29 7.21
N GLN A 178 -16.72 -18.24 7.86
CA GLN A 178 -17.06 -18.27 9.28
C GLN A 178 -18.19 -19.26 9.57
N GLU A 179 -19.23 -19.30 8.73
CA GLU A 179 -20.31 -20.28 8.88
C GLU A 179 -19.82 -21.72 8.74
N GLN A 180 -18.93 -22.00 7.80
CA GLN A 180 -18.34 -23.34 7.64
C GLN A 180 -17.57 -23.76 8.90
N VAL A 181 -16.84 -22.82 9.52
CA VAL A 181 -16.15 -23.05 10.79
C VAL A 181 -17.12 -23.29 11.96
N LYS A 182 -18.23 -22.54 12.02
CA LYS A 182 -19.29 -22.72 13.03
C LYS A 182 -20.00 -24.06 12.87
N ARG A 183 -20.29 -24.48 11.63
CA ARG A 183 -20.92 -25.76 11.28
C ARG A 183 -20.01 -26.96 11.54
N ALA A 184 -18.68 -26.79 11.46
CA ALA A 184 -17.69 -27.79 11.84
C ALA A 184 -17.58 -27.95 13.37
N ALA A 185 -18.74 -28.10 14.04
CA ALA A 185 -18.94 -28.16 15.50
C ALA A 185 -18.17 -29.29 16.20
N GLU A 186 -17.58 -30.21 15.43
CA GLU A 186 -16.70 -31.29 15.88
C GLU A 186 -15.35 -30.77 16.41
N CYS A 187 -15.01 -29.51 16.11
CA CYS A 187 -13.71 -28.92 16.45
C CYS A 187 -13.83 -27.75 17.43
N ARG A 188 -14.62 -27.90 18.51
CA ARG A 188 -14.73 -26.89 19.60
C ARG A 188 -13.38 -26.48 20.19
N TRP A 189 -12.39 -27.38 20.17
CA TRP A 189 -11.02 -27.08 20.60
C TRP A 189 -10.29 -26.14 19.62
N MET A 190 -10.58 -26.22 18.31
CA MET A 190 -10.02 -25.29 17.32
C MET A 190 -10.58 -23.88 17.47
N GLN A 191 -11.87 -23.71 17.75
CA GLN A 191 -12.49 -22.38 17.97
C GLN A 191 -11.87 -21.60 19.15
N ARG A 192 -11.32 -22.31 20.15
CA ARG A 192 -10.65 -21.70 21.30
C ARG A 192 -9.18 -21.34 21.02
N LEU A 193 -8.59 -21.92 19.98
CA LEU A 193 -7.16 -21.79 19.76
C LEU A 193 -6.80 -20.52 19.00
N TYR A 194 -7.54 -20.10 17.97
CA TYR A 194 -7.17 -18.95 17.14
C TYR A 194 -8.10 -17.74 17.29
N THR A 195 -7.52 -16.55 17.26
CA THR A 195 -8.23 -15.28 17.16
C THR A 195 -8.84 -15.23 15.77
N GLN A 196 -10.17 -15.22 15.68
CA GLN A 196 -10.82 -14.93 14.40
C GLN A 196 -10.80 -13.42 14.22
N PRO A 197 -10.04 -12.87 13.25
CA PRO A 197 -10.29 -11.50 12.87
C PRO A 197 -11.76 -11.36 12.45
N PRO A 198 -12.37 -10.18 12.62
CA PRO A 198 -13.78 -10.00 12.28
C PRO A 198 -14.00 -10.41 10.81
N PRO A 199 -15.06 -11.20 10.51
CA PRO A 199 -15.36 -11.56 9.14
C PRO A 199 -15.59 -10.31 8.32
N ILE A 200 -15.18 -10.36 7.06
CA ILE A 200 -15.32 -9.26 6.13
C ILE A 200 -16.61 -9.48 5.33
N ASP A 201 -17.44 -8.46 5.29
CA ASP A 201 -18.66 -8.46 4.51
C ASP A 201 -18.37 -8.63 3.00
N GLU A 202 -19.15 -9.48 2.33
CA GLU A 202 -19.00 -9.73 0.90
C GLU A 202 -19.00 -8.48 0.00
N PRO A 203 -19.83 -7.44 0.20
CA PRO A 203 -19.74 -6.21 -0.59
C PRO A 203 -18.37 -5.55 -0.49
N VAL A 204 -17.80 -5.45 0.72
CA VAL A 204 -16.46 -4.88 0.98
C VAL A 204 -15.41 -5.67 0.21
N ILE A 205 -15.46 -7.00 0.28
CA ILE A 205 -14.54 -7.87 -0.46
C ILE A 205 -14.66 -7.64 -1.97
N LYS A 206 -15.89 -7.54 -2.49
CA LYS A 206 -16.13 -7.28 -3.93
C LYS A 206 -15.58 -5.92 -4.35
N ALA A 207 -15.82 -4.88 -3.57
CA ALA A 207 -15.29 -3.54 -3.80
C ALA A 207 -13.76 -3.55 -3.80
N ALA A 208 -13.14 -4.06 -2.73
CA ALA A 208 -11.68 -4.15 -2.59
C ALA A 208 -11.03 -5.00 -3.69
N ASN A 209 -11.64 -6.12 -4.08
CA ASN A 209 -11.20 -6.94 -5.20
C ASN A 209 -11.36 -6.21 -6.54
N GLY A 210 -12.37 -5.36 -6.70
CA GLY A 210 -12.52 -4.45 -7.83
C GLY A 210 -11.35 -3.48 -7.94
N VAL A 211 -10.97 -2.88 -6.81
CA VAL A 211 -9.78 -2.00 -6.71
C VAL A 211 -8.52 -2.75 -7.07
N LEU A 212 -8.29 -3.91 -6.42
CA LEU A 212 -7.11 -4.74 -6.64
C LEU A 212 -7.00 -5.14 -8.11
N LYS A 213 -8.11 -5.55 -8.73
CA LYS A 213 -8.16 -5.87 -10.16
C LYS A 213 -7.73 -4.68 -11.03
N GLN A 214 -8.25 -3.49 -10.76
CA GLN A 214 -7.89 -2.28 -11.51
C GLN A 214 -6.42 -1.90 -11.29
N LEU A 215 -5.96 -2.00 -10.04
CA LEU A 215 -4.58 -1.76 -9.63
C LEU A 215 -3.65 -2.69 -10.40
N THR A 216 -3.83 -4.02 -10.27
CA THR A 216 -3.03 -5.03 -10.96
C THR A 216 -3.03 -4.84 -12.46
N ARG A 217 -4.16 -4.53 -13.10
CA ARG A 217 -4.19 -4.26 -14.55
C ARG A 217 -3.41 -3.00 -14.94
N THR A 218 -3.36 -2.00 -14.06
CA THR A 218 -2.64 -0.75 -14.30
C THR A 218 -1.13 -0.94 -14.28
N ILE A 219 -0.64 -1.81 -13.38
CA ILE A 219 0.79 -2.05 -13.14
C ILE A 219 1.35 -3.30 -13.86
N LEU A 220 0.53 -4.32 -14.10
CA LEU A 220 0.90 -5.66 -14.58
C LEU A 220 -0.01 -6.17 -15.72
N GLY A 221 -0.77 -5.28 -16.35
CA GLY A 221 -1.60 -5.59 -17.52
C GLY A 221 -0.77 -5.81 -18.79
N GLN A 222 -1.44 -6.13 -19.90
CA GLN A 222 -0.80 -6.30 -21.22
C GLN A 222 -0.09 -5.02 -21.70
N SER A 223 -0.65 -3.86 -21.36
CA SER A 223 -0.06 -2.54 -21.58
C SER A 223 -0.04 -1.78 -20.26
N PRO A 224 0.98 -2.00 -19.41
CA PRO A 224 1.05 -1.32 -18.11
C PRO A 224 1.14 0.18 -18.33
N LYS A 225 0.33 0.94 -17.59
CA LYS A 225 0.26 2.42 -17.70
C LYS A 225 1.35 3.09 -16.88
N VAL A 226 1.93 2.36 -15.93
CA VAL A 226 2.92 2.82 -14.98
C VAL A 226 4.01 1.77 -14.89
N SER A 227 5.27 2.20 -14.94
CA SER A 227 6.42 1.32 -14.65
C SER A 227 6.46 1.01 -13.16
N MET A 228 6.57 -0.27 -12.83
CA MET A 228 6.62 -0.79 -11.48
C MET A 228 7.77 -1.81 -11.39
N GLU A 229 8.36 -2.00 -10.22
CA GLU A 229 9.37 -3.03 -10.01
C GLU A 229 8.77 -4.30 -9.39
N GLU A 230 7.82 -4.16 -8.47
CA GLU A 230 7.33 -5.30 -7.70
C GLU A 230 5.96 -5.06 -7.06
N LEU A 231 5.06 -6.04 -7.22
CA LEU A 231 3.87 -6.21 -6.38
C LEU A 231 4.10 -7.40 -5.44
N GLU A 232 4.12 -7.16 -4.14
CA GLU A 232 4.16 -8.19 -3.11
C GLU A 232 2.83 -8.23 -2.34
N MET A 233 2.32 -9.41 -2.07
CA MET A 233 1.10 -9.63 -1.30
C MET A 233 1.31 -10.72 -0.25
N ARG A 234 0.81 -10.48 0.96
CA ARG A 234 0.82 -11.41 2.10
C ARG A 234 -0.57 -11.44 2.71
N ILE A 235 -1.35 -12.44 2.32
CA ILE A 235 -2.74 -12.56 2.76
C ILE A 235 -2.88 -13.80 3.64
N TYR A 236 -3.39 -13.62 4.85
CA TYR A 236 -3.68 -14.71 5.77
C TYR A 236 -5.13 -15.19 5.62
N HIS A 237 -5.31 -16.51 5.58
CA HIS A 237 -6.59 -17.18 5.44
C HIS A 237 -6.84 -17.95 6.74
N PRO A 238 -7.58 -17.38 7.71
CA PRO A 238 -7.77 -17.99 9.02
C PRO A 238 -8.67 -19.24 8.94
N GLY A 239 -8.42 -20.17 9.86
CA GLY A 239 -9.23 -21.37 10.06
C GLY A 239 -8.71 -22.62 9.34
N PRO A 240 -9.28 -23.80 9.66
CA PRO A 240 -8.78 -25.11 9.22
C PRO A 240 -8.84 -25.33 7.71
N LYS A 241 -9.73 -24.61 7.02
CA LYS A 241 -9.88 -24.63 5.55
C LYS A 241 -9.22 -23.44 4.87
N GLY A 242 -8.33 -22.72 5.56
CA GLY A 242 -7.66 -21.52 5.02
C GLY A 242 -7.02 -21.76 3.66
N ASN A 243 -6.35 -22.91 3.47
CA ASN A 243 -5.74 -23.28 2.18
C ASN A 243 -6.78 -23.40 1.06
N GLU A 244 -7.92 -24.03 1.34
CA GLU A 244 -9.00 -24.15 0.35
C GLU A 244 -9.56 -22.77 -0.04
N LEU A 245 -9.67 -21.84 0.92
CA LEU A 245 -10.14 -20.48 0.68
C LEU A 245 -9.20 -19.66 -0.22
N ILE A 246 -7.91 -20.04 -0.31
CA ILE A 246 -6.98 -19.36 -1.22
C ILE A 246 -7.40 -19.59 -2.67
N TRP A 247 -7.77 -20.83 -3.02
CA TRP A 247 -7.88 -21.28 -4.41
C TRP A 247 -9.30 -21.61 -4.86
N ARG A 248 -10.22 -21.91 -3.94
CA ARG A 248 -11.62 -22.15 -4.31
C ARG A 248 -12.21 -20.85 -4.85
N GLY A 249 -12.58 -20.88 -6.13
CA GLY A 249 -13.24 -19.79 -6.85
C GLY A 249 -14.69 -19.59 -6.40
N GLU A 250 -14.91 -19.44 -5.10
CA GLU A 250 -16.19 -18.95 -4.59
C GLU A 250 -16.27 -17.44 -4.85
N ASN A 251 -17.49 -16.90 -4.94
CA ASN A 251 -17.73 -15.47 -5.13
C ASN A 251 -18.07 -14.87 -3.76
N PRO A 252 -17.26 -13.94 -3.22
CA PRO A 252 -16.05 -13.34 -3.80
C PRO A 252 -14.82 -14.25 -3.76
N SER A 253 -13.89 -14.09 -4.71
CA SER A 253 -12.65 -14.87 -4.77
C SER A 253 -11.55 -14.29 -3.88
N SER A 254 -10.60 -15.13 -3.48
CA SER A 254 -9.39 -14.70 -2.77
C SER A 254 -8.64 -13.60 -3.52
N PRO A 255 -8.12 -12.55 -2.83
CA PRO A 255 -7.35 -11.48 -3.47
C PRO A 255 -6.09 -11.99 -4.19
N ILE A 256 -5.51 -13.10 -3.73
CA ILE A 256 -4.39 -13.77 -4.41
C ILE A 256 -4.79 -14.24 -5.81
N CYS A 257 -5.95 -14.89 -5.94
CA CYS A 257 -6.50 -15.27 -7.24
C CYS A 257 -6.84 -14.05 -8.10
N VAL A 258 -7.38 -12.99 -7.50
CA VAL A 258 -7.68 -11.74 -8.22
C VAL A 258 -6.41 -11.15 -8.83
N ALA A 259 -5.31 -11.06 -8.09
CA ALA A 259 -4.04 -10.57 -8.63
C ALA A 259 -3.50 -11.50 -9.73
N LEU A 260 -3.48 -12.82 -9.50
CA LEU A 260 -2.98 -13.80 -10.47
C LEU A 260 -3.77 -13.80 -11.79
N CYS A 261 -5.10 -13.72 -11.72
CA CYS A 261 -5.98 -13.71 -12.90
C CYS A 261 -5.88 -12.41 -13.71
N ASN A 262 -5.40 -11.32 -13.11
CA ASN A 262 -5.30 -10.01 -13.76
C ASN A 262 -3.87 -9.62 -14.13
N THR A 263 -2.89 -10.48 -13.82
CA THR A 263 -1.50 -10.33 -14.24
C THR A 263 -1.29 -10.97 -15.60
N HIS A 264 -0.81 -10.20 -16.59
CA HIS A 264 -0.62 -10.67 -17.96
C HIS A 264 0.73 -11.36 -18.17
N GLY A 265 1.80 -10.80 -17.62
CA GLY A 265 3.19 -11.28 -17.71
C GLY A 265 3.95 -10.97 -16.43
N GLY A 266 5.18 -11.47 -16.29
CA GLY A 266 5.96 -11.32 -15.06
C GLY A 266 6.56 -12.61 -14.54
N ALA A 267 7.61 -12.46 -13.73
CA ALA A 267 8.05 -13.54 -12.87
C ALA A 267 7.19 -13.51 -11.59
N ILE A 268 6.40 -14.56 -11.42
CA ILE A 268 5.45 -14.73 -10.33
C ILE A 268 6.02 -15.77 -9.38
N ASP A 269 6.44 -15.34 -8.21
CA ASP A 269 6.81 -16.22 -7.12
C ASP A 269 5.65 -16.31 -6.13
N SER A 270 5.22 -17.53 -5.83
CA SER A 270 4.15 -17.78 -4.87
C SER A 270 4.58 -18.81 -3.85
N SER A 271 4.12 -18.64 -2.61
CA SER A 271 4.26 -19.67 -1.61
C SER A 271 3.06 -19.73 -0.69
N VAL A 272 2.64 -20.94 -0.34
CA VAL A 272 1.61 -21.18 0.66
C VAL A 272 2.27 -21.78 1.89
N THR A 273 2.08 -21.13 3.03
CA THR A 273 2.55 -21.61 4.33
C THR A 273 1.35 -22.08 5.13
N GLN A 274 1.30 -23.38 5.46
CA GLN A 274 0.16 -23.98 6.16
C GLN A 274 0.46 -24.22 7.64
N GLY A 275 -0.54 -23.98 8.50
CA GLY A 275 -0.50 -24.28 9.94
C GLY A 275 -1.85 -24.77 10.46
N GLY A 276 -1.91 -25.06 11.75
CA GLY A 276 -3.14 -25.51 12.41
C GLY A 276 -4.17 -24.39 12.62
N ARG A 277 -3.74 -23.12 12.60
CA ARG A 277 -4.61 -21.95 12.77
C ARG A 277 -5.16 -21.36 11.46
N GLY A 278 -4.52 -21.68 10.33
CA GLY A 278 -4.81 -21.07 9.04
C GLY A 278 -3.72 -21.33 8.01
N ALA A 279 -3.81 -20.62 6.88
CA ALA A 279 -2.80 -20.65 5.83
C ALA A 279 -2.40 -19.21 5.45
N GLY A 280 -1.11 -18.97 5.24
CA GLY A 280 -0.58 -17.74 4.68
C GLY A 280 -0.28 -17.91 3.19
N ALA A 281 -0.83 -17.04 2.35
CA ALA A 281 -0.58 -17.01 0.91
C ALA A 281 0.29 -15.81 0.56
N TRP A 282 1.53 -16.08 0.15
CA TRP A 282 2.49 -15.09 -0.33
C TRP A 282 2.54 -15.11 -1.85
N LEU A 283 2.54 -13.93 -2.43
CA LEU A 283 2.62 -13.70 -3.86
C LEU A 283 3.54 -12.52 -4.11
N LYS A 284 4.55 -12.70 -4.93
CA LYS A 284 5.43 -11.66 -5.42
C LYS A 284 5.40 -11.69 -6.94
N ILE A 285 5.18 -10.55 -7.56
CA ILE A 285 5.14 -10.39 -9.01
C ILE A 285 6.12 -9.30 -9.39
N THR A 286 7.12 -9.65 -10.17
CA THR A 286 8.02 -8.69 -10.81
C THR A 286 7.68 -8.61 -12.30
N PRO A 287 7.49 -7.40 -12.86
CA PRO A 287 7.21 -7.26 -14.28
C PRO A 287 8.34 -7.86 -15.13
N ASN A 288 7.96 -8.71 -16.07
CA ASN A 288 8.83 -9.30 -17.06
C ASN A 288 8.08 -9.29 -18.39
N PRO A 289 8.51 -8.48 -19.38
CA PRO A 289 7.82 -8.34 -20.65
C PRO A 289 7.94 -9.59 -21.54
N GLU A 290 8.95 -10.43 -21.31
CA GLU A 290 9.29 -11.55 -22.20
C GLU A 290 8.55 -12.84 -21.85
N ALA A 291 8.24 -13.05 -20.57
CA ALA A 291 7.69 -14.30 -20.09
C ALA A 291 6.73 -14.12 -18.91
N ARG A 292 5.80 -15.06 -18.80
CA ARG A 292 5.01 -15.30 -17.60
C ARG A 292 5.48 -16.59 -16.96
N THR A 293 6.25 -16.49 -15.88
CA THR A 293 6.73 -17.65 -15.13
C THR A 293 6.04 -17.70 -13.78
N LEU A 294 5.60 -18.89 -13.35
CA LEU A 294 5.00 -19.10 -12.04
C LEU A 294 5.83 -20.14 -11.27
N THR A 295 6.44 -19.71 -10.18
CA THR A 295 7.09 -20.58 -9.21
C THR A 295 6.17 -20.72 -8.01
N GLN A 296 5.76 -21.94 -7.66
CA GLN A 296 4.93 -22.18 -6.48
C GLN A 296 5.65 -23.07 -5.47
N ARG A 297 5.67 -22.64 -4.20
CA ARG A 297 6.28 -23.38 -3.10
C ARG A 297 5.26 -23.66 -2.00
N TRP A 298 5.41 -24.81 -1.35
CA TRP A 298 4.59 -25.19 -0.22
C TRP A 298 5.48 -25.29 1.01
N LYS A 299 5.10 -24.60 2.08
CA LYS A 299 5.81 -24.53 3.35
C LYS A 299 4.86 -24.86 4.49
N ARG A 300 5.43 -25.21 5.63
CA ARG A 300 4.70 -25.31 6.90
C ARG A 300 5.27 -24.28 7.86
N PHE A 301 4.42 -23.73 8.71
CA PHE A 301 4.88 -22.96 9.88
C PHE A 301 5.74 -23.86 10.77
N THR A 302 6.82 -23.31 11.32
CA THR A 302 7.79 -24.08 12.12
C THR A 302 7.20 -24.53 13.45
N ASP A 303 6.48 -23.63 14.13
CA ASP A 303 5.82 -23.95 15.40
C ASP A 303 4.39 -24.44 15.16
N GLY A 304 3.89 -24.29 13.93
CA GLY A 304 2.67 -24.89 13.39
C GLY A 304 1.35 -24.38 14.01
N ASN A 305 1.41 -23.83 15.22
CA ASN A 305 0.27 -23.58 16.11
C ASN A 305 0.47 -22.37 17.03
N SER A 306 1.60 -21.64 17.00
CA SER A 306 1.70 -20.41 17.77
C SER A 306 0.90 -19.30 17.10
N LYS A 307 0.24 -18.47 17.92
CA LYS A 307 -0.57 -17.35 17.45
C LYS A 307 0.32 -16.32 16.74
N GLU A 308 1.42 -15.98 17.39
CA GLU A 308 2.41 -14.99 16.95
C GLU A 308 3.00 -15.35 15.59
N GLU A 309 3.38 -16.61 15.35
CA GLU A 309 3.94 -17.01 14.05
C GLU A 309 2.87 -16.94 12.96
N CYS A 310 1.66 -17.45 13.21
CA CYS A 310 0.61 -17.51 12.20
C CYS A 310 0.04 -16.14 11.83
N GLU A 311 -0.26 -15.30 12.83
CA GLU A 311 -0.88 -13.99 12.63
C GLU A 311 0.17 -12.90 12.30
N GLY A 312 1.36 -12.99 12.89
CA GLY A 312 2.50 -12.11 12.59
C GLY A 312 3.12 -12.34 11.22
N TRP A 313 2.88 -13.50 10.58
CA TRP A 313 3.37 -13.82 9.24
C TRP A 313 2.95 -12.81 8.16
N VAL A 314 1.86 -12.08 8.38
CA VAL A 314 1.29 -11.10 7.45
C VAL A 314 2.25 -9.94 7.16
N VAL A 315 3.04 -9.53 8.15
CA VAL A 315 4.07 -8.49 7.98
C VAL A 315 5.40 -9.16 7.63
N ASN A 316 6.02 -8.76 6.53
CA ASN A 316 7.34 -9.29 6.18
C ASN A 316 8.40 -8.66 7.10
N PRO A 317 9.23 -9.45 7.80
CA PRO A 317 10.33 -8.91 8.61
C PRO A 317 11.39 -8.17 7.79
N GLU A 318 11.44 -8.39 6.47
CA GLU A 318 12.34 -7.68 5.55
C GLU A 318 11.81 -6.30 5.10
N TRP A 319 10.64 -5.87 5.59
CA TRP A 319 10.09 -4.55 5.28
C TRP A 319 10.51 -3.51 6.34
N PRO A 320 10.86 -2.28 5.93
CA PRO A 320 10.99 -1.82 4.55
C PRO A 320 12.31 -2.29 3.93
N ARG A 321 12.29 -2.65 2.64
CA ARG A 321 13.53 -3.03 1.96
C ARG A 321 14.39 -1.78 1.73
N ILE A 322 15.59 -1.78 2.29
CA ILE A 322 16.59 -0.76 2.01
C ILE A 322 17.10 -1.00 0.58
N PRO A 323 17.01 -0.02 -0.34
CA PRO A 323 17.58 -0.17 -1.66
C PRO A 323 19.08 -0.48 -1.55
N PRO A 324 19.63 -1.41 -2.35
CA PRO A 324 21.07 -1.58 -2.40
C PRO A 324 21.74 -0.25 -2.79
N PRO A 325 22.90 0.10 -2.21
CA PRO A 325 23.59 1.34 -2.58
C PRO A 325 23.85 1.35 -4.10
N PRO A 326 23.77 2.52 -4.75
CA PRO A 326 24.06 2.62 -6.18
C PRO A 326 25.46 2.06 -6.39
N ILE A 327 25.56 1.06 -7.27
CA ILE A 327 26.82 0.44 -7.65
C ILE A 327 27.67 1.58 -8.22
N ALA A 328 28.66 2.04 -7.45
CA ALA A 328 29.66 2.97 -7.95
C ALA A 328 30.27 2.26 -9.16
N SER A 329 30.00 2.81 -10.35
CA SER A 329 30.65 2.38 -11.58
C SER A 329 32.15 2.45 -11.34
N SER A 330 32.77 1.29 -11.13
CA SER A 330 34.20 1.14 -11.00
C SER A 330 34.84 1.86 -12.19
N PRO A 331 35.83 2.74 -11.99
CA PRO A 331 36.52 3.32 -13.12
C PRO A 331 37.14 2.17 -13.91
N SER A 332 36.70 2.01 -15.15
CA SER A 332 37.28 1.11 -16.12
C SER A 332 38.77 1.39 -16.19
N SER A 333 39.57 0.43 -15.72
CA SER A 333 41.03 0.47 -15.83
C SER A 333 41.43 0.69 -17.29
N PRO A 334 42.40 1.58 -17.57
CA PRO A 334 42.88 1.80 -18.92
C PRO A 334 43.54 0.53 -19.44
N GLY A 335 43.23 0.20 -20.69
CA GLY A 335 43.62 -1.06 -21.32
C GLY A 335 45.13 -1.24 -21.42
N ASP A 336 45.56 -2.48 -21.18
CA ASP A 336 46.84 -2.99 -21.64
C ASP A 336 46.83 -3.02 -23.18
N GLN A 337 47.35 -1.95 -23.79
CA GLN A 337 47.95 -2.05 -25.11
C GLN A 337 49.36 -2.63 -24.93
N SER A 338 49.46 -3.97 -25.00
CA SER A 338 50.75 -4.62 -25.22
C SER A 338 51.10 -4.45 -26.69
N ASP A 339 51.94 -3.45 -26.95
CA ASP A 339 52.58 -3.18 -28.23
C ASP A 339 53.48 -4.36 -28.64
N ALA A 340 53.42 -4.69 -29.92
CA ALA A 340 54.21 -5.76 -30.52
C ALA A 340 55.42 -5.14 -31.23
N GLY A 341 56.62 -5.63 -30.91
CA GLY A 341 57.79 -5.45 -31.75
C GLY A 341 58.98 -4.84 -31.03
N ASP A 342 59.93 -5.69 -30.63
CA ASP A 342 61.27 -5.69 -31.25
C ASP A 342 62.13 -6.71 -30.52
N ASP A 343 62.58 -7.75 -31.23
CA ASP A 343 63.96 -8.21 -31.06
C ASP A 343 64.43 -8.88 -32.35
N ALA A 344 65.43 -8.22 -32.93
CA ALA A 344 66.15 -8.63 -34.11
C ALA A 344 67.24 -9.66 -33.75
N ALA A 345 67.30 -10.71 -34.55
CA ALA A 345 68.49 -11.43 -35.03
C ALA A 345 69.54 -11.94 -34.01
N SER A 346 69.60 -13.27 -33.88
CA SER A 346 70.79 -14.07 -34.24
C SER A 346 70.39 -15.53 -34.50
#